data_AF-A0A182SWN0-F1
#
_entry.id   AF-A0A182SWN0-F1
#
_cell.length_a   1.000
_cell.length_b   1.000
_cell.length_c   1.000
_cell.angle_alpha   90.00
_cell.angle_beta   90.00
_cell.angle_gamma   90.00
#
_symmetry.space_group_name_H-M   'P 1'
#
loop_
_entity.id
_entity.type
_entity.pdbx_description
1 polymer ?
#
loop_
_entity_poly.entity_id
_entity_poly.type
_entity_poly.pdbx_seq_one_letter_code
_entity_poly.pdbx_strand_id
1 'polypeptide(L)'
;MEVRARMPTGDWLWPAVWLLPKRNAYGSWPASGEIDLLESRGNMDYRGANGVHIGAEQFGSTLHFGPTPTLNGWESTVAYRNTAAGQGWNTGFHNYQLTWSPNYIRFSVDNQVVTQIDAGTGFWNRGNFGNIAPGTENPWIHGTRMAPFDQEFFIIMNLAVGGTNGYFPDVPPATNANRGKPWSNNSPTAARDFWNGRTTWMPTWRMTDNRGKDSSLQVDYVRVWAL
;
A
#
# COMPACT_ATOMS: atom_id res chain seq x y z
N MET A 1 -14.76 -8.54 1.01
CA MET A 1 -13.65 -9.07 1.83
C MET A 1 -13.42 -8.13 2.99
N GLU A 2 -13.08 -8.66 4.17
CA GLU A 2 -12.67 -7.89 5.33
C GLU A 2 -11.49 -8.55 6.01
N VAL A 3 -10.52 -7.73 6.42
CA VAL A 3 -9.34 -8.13 7.17
C VAL A 3 -9.31 -7.32 8.45
N ARG A 4 -9.41 -8.00 9.59
CA ARG A 4 -9.27 -7.37 10.89
C ARG A 4 -7.82 -7.44 11.31
N ALA A 5 -7.14 -6.29 11.32
CA ALA A 5 -5.72 -6.22 11.59
C ALA A 5 -5.35 -5.02 12.46
N ARG A 6 -4.22 -5.12 13.15
CA ARG A 6 -3.55 -4.03 13.87
C ARG A 6 -2.18 -3.81 13.21
N MET A 7 -1.90 -2.56 12.85
CA MET A 7 -0.63 -2.22 12.21
C MET A 7 0.53 -2.29 13.21
N PRO A 8 1.74 -2.67 12.75
CA PRO A 8 2.94 -2.67 13.56
C PRO A 8 3.39 -1.25 13.94
N THR A 9 4.16 -1.18 15.02
CA THR A 9 4.91 -0.02 15.50
C THR A 9 6.39 -0.30 15.36
N GLY A 10 7.12 0.64 14.76
CA GLY A 10 8.56 0.53 14.60
C GLY A 10 9.03 1.24 13.35
N ASP A 11 10.18 1.90 13.46
CA ASP A 11 10.75 2.63 12.33
C ASP A 11 11.05 1.68 11.17
N TRP A 12 10.69 2.10 9.96
CA TRP A 12 10.99 1.43 8.68
C TRP A 12 10.26 0.12 8.44
N LEU A 13 9.24 -0.18 9.24
CA LEU A 13 8.32 -1.28 9.00
C LEU A 13 7.27 -0.89 7.95
N TRP A 14 7.04 -1.77 6.98
CA TRP A 14 6.07 -1.61 5.90
C TRP A 14 5.09 -2.80 5.90
N PRO A 15 4.02 -2.74 6.71
CA PRO A 15 2.91 -3.69 6.64
C PRO A 15 2.10 -3.51 5.34
N ALA A 16 1.69 -4.64 4.75
CA ALA A 16 0.77 -4.63 3.61
C ALA A 16 -0.23 -5.79 3.68
N VAL A 17 -1.47 -5.51 3.27
CA VAL A 17 -2.47 -6.50 2.86
C VAL A 17 -2.96 -6.12 1.48
N TRP A 18 -2.72 -6.99 0.52
CA TRP A 18 -2.85 -6.69 -0.90
C TRP A 18 -3.21 -7.94 -1.68
N LEU A 19 -3.50 -7.78 -2.96
CA LEU A 19 -3.94 -8.86 -3.82
C LEU A 19 -3.22 -8.80 -5.16
N LEU A 20 -2.79 -9.97 -5.64
CA LEU A 20 -2.22 -10.16 -6.97
C LEU A 20 -3.04 -11.18 -7.78
N PRO A 21 -3.09 -11.05 -9.11
CA PRO A 21 -3.86 -11.94 -9.96
C PRO A 21 -3.34 -13.38 -9.85
N LYS A 22 -4.28 -14.34 -9.79
CA LYS A 22 -3.97 -15.78 -9.81
C LYS A 22 -3.27 -16.18 -11.11
N ARG A 23 -3.59 -15.49 -12.20
CA ARG A 23 -3.00 -15.66 -13.53
C ARG A 23 -2.77 -14.29 -14.16
N ASN A 24 -1.64 -14.13 -14.82
CA ASN A 24 -1.32 -12.93 -15.59
C ASN A 24 -2.09 -12.91 -16.93
N ALA A 25 -3.42 -12.80 -16.89
CA ALA A 25 -4.30 -12.91 -18.06
C ALA A 25 -4.07 -11.81 -19.10
N TYR A 26 -3.58 -10.65 -18.67
CA TYR A 26 -3.41 -9.45 -19.50
C TYR A 26 -1.93 -9.06 -19.70
N GLY A 27 -0.99 -9.92 -19.26
CA GLY A 27 0.45 -9.65 -19.30
C GLY A 27 1.07 -9.42 -17.92
N SER A 28 2.36 -9.05 -17.92
CA SER A 28 3.11 -8.77 -16.69
C SER A 28 2.55 -7.59 -15.92
N TRP A 29 2.91 -7.47 -14.64
CA TRP A 29 2.55 -6.30 -13.82
C TRP A 29 2.89 -4.97 -14.52
N PRO A 30 2.02 -3.94 -14.45
CA PRO A 30 0.73 -3.90 -13.76
C PRO A 30 -0.45 -4.28 -14.67
N ALA A 31 -0.22 -4.86 -15.84
CA ALA A 31 -1.26 -5.12 -16.84
C ALA A 31 -2.32 -6.11 -16.36
N SER A 32 -1.96 -7.05 -15.49
CA SER A 32 -2.90 -7.99 -14.84
C SER A 32 -3.41 -7.51 -13.47
N GLY A 33 -3.07 -6.28 -13.06
CA GLY A 33 -3.60 -5.63 -11.87
C GLY A 33 -2.86 -5.96 -10.57
N GLU A 34 -3.04 -5.08 -9.58
CA GLU A 34 -2.70 -5.24 -8.16
C GLU A 34 -3.72 -4.43 -7.35
N ILE A 35 -4.17 -4.99 -6.21
CA ILE A 35 -5.09 -4.29 -5.32
C ILE A 35 -4.44 -4.19 -3.95
N ASP A 36 -4.04 -2.99 -3.55
CA ASP A 36 -3.53 -2.72 -2.22
C ASP A 36 -4.69 -2.31 -1.33
N LEU A 37 -5.22 -3.26 -0.55
CA LEU A 37 -6.25 -2.96 0.43
C LEU A 37 -5.70 -2.02 1.48
N LEU A 38 -4.50 -2.30 1.99
CA LEU A 38 -3.84 -1.44 2.96
C LEU A 38 -2.32 -1.54 2.88
N GLU A 39 -1.66 -0.40 2.87
CA GLU A 39 -0.23 -0.24 3.13
C GLU A 39 -0.02 0.87 4.15
N SER A 40 0.88 0.67 5.10
CA SER A 40 1.20 1.68 6.12
C SER A 40 2.69 1.66 6.46
N ARG A 41 3.11 2.56 7.35
CA ARG A 41 4.47 2.67 7.86
C ARG A 41 4.43 2.60 9.38
N GLY A 42 5.32 1.81 10.00
CA GLY A 42 5.32 1.66 11.47
C GLY A 42 5.90 2.85 12.25
N ASN A 43 6.48 3.85 11.57
CA ASN A 43 7.13 4.98 12.22
C ASN A 43 6.14 5.83 13.03
N MET A 44 6.49 6.19 14.27
CA MET A 44 5.58 6.90 15.18
C MET A 44 5.50 8.42 14.97
N ASP A 45 6.48 9.03 14.32
CA ASP A 45 6.50 10.48 14.04
C ASP A 45 7.20 10.77 12.71
N TYR A 46 6.73 10.07 11.66
CA TYR A 46 7.25 10.25 10.31
C TYR A 46 6.35 11.20 9.53
N ARG A 47 6.90 12.34 9.11
CA ARG A 47 6.15 13.42 8.49
C ARG A 47 6.70 13.74 7.11
N GLY A 48 5.80 14.00 6.17
CA GLY A 48 6.14 14.50 4.84
C GLY A 48 6.53 15.98 4.85
N ALA A 49 6.86 16.50 3.66
CA ALA A 49 7.27 17.89 3.44
C ALA A 49 6.31 18.94 4.01
N ASN A 50 5.01 18.61 4.02
CA ASN A 50 3.92 19.48 4.49
C ASN A 50 3.60 19.29 5.99
N GLY A 51 4.41 18.51 6.72
CA GLY A 51 4.20 18.22 8.15
C GLY A 51 3.11 17.18 8.44
N VAL A 52 2.42 16.65 7.42
CA VAL A 52 1.42 15.59 7.58
C VAL A 52 2.11 14.30 7.99
N HIS A 53 1.52 13.60 8.95
CA HIS A 53 2.00 12.28 9.39
C HIS A 53 1.78 11.25 8.28
N ILE A 54 2.85 10.56 7.89
CA ILE A 54 2.87 9.51 6.86
C ILE A 54 3.31 8.15 7.43
N GLY A 55 3.54 8.10 8.75
CA GLY A 55 3.86 6.92 9.54
C GLY A 55 2.62 6.14 9.97
N ALA A 56 2.61 5.70 11.23
CA ALA A 56 1.57 4.82 11.80
C ALA A 56 0.17 5.45 11.86
N GLU A 57 0.06 6.77 11.70
CA GLU A 57 -1.23 7.48 11.64
C GLU A 57 -1.83 7.51 10.23
N GLN A 58 -1.11 7.02 9.20
CA GLN A 58 -1.58 6.99 7.83
C GLN A 58 -1.56 5.55 7.28
N PHE A 59 -2.58 5.19 6.51
CA PHE A 59 -2.48 4.09 5.55
C PHE A 59 -2.94 4.55 4.17
N GLY A 60 -2.52 3.82 3.14
CA GLY A 60 -2.96 3.99 1.77
C GLY A 60 -3.67 2.75 1.23
N SER A 61 -4.57 2.98 0.28
CA SER A 61 -5.17 1.95 -0.57
C SER A 61 -5.01 2.36 -2.03
N THR A 62 -4.71 1.41 -2.92
CA THR A 62 -4.34 1.70 -4.30
C THR A 62 -4.79 0.58 -5.24
N LEU A 63 -5.01 0.91 -6.51
CA LEU A 63 -5.09 -0.05 -7.60
C LEU A 63 -3.93 0.21 -8.56
N HIS A 64 -3.06 -0.77 -8.78
CA HIS A 64 -2.09 -0.68 -9.88
C HIS A 64 -2.67 -1.33 -11.13
N PHE A 65 -2.61 -0.60 -12.24
CA PHE A 65 -3.10 -1.03 -13.55
C PHE A 65 -2.37 -0.23 -14.63
N GLY A 66 -2.10 -0.86 -15.77
CA GLY A 66 -1.44 -0.18 -16.88
C GLY A 66 -0.78 -1.16 -17.84
N PRO A 67 -0.54 -0.78 -19.10
CA PRO A 67 0.03 -1.70 -20.09
C PRO A 67 1.47 -2.14 -19.76
N THR A 68 2.23 -1.30 -19.05
CA THR A 68 3.64 -1.57 -18.69
C THR A 68 3.97 -0.96 -17.32
N PRO A 69 5.08 -1.37 -16.67
CA PRO A 69 5.57 -0.75 -15.44
C PRO A 69 5.77 0.77 -15.51
N THR A 70 6.16 1.30 -16.67
CA THR A 70 6.37 2.74 -16.89
C THR A 70 5.06 3.51 -17.10
N LEU A 71 3.96 2.81 -17.35
CA LEU A 71 2.62 3.36 -17.59
C LEU A 71 1.65 2.85 -16.52
N ASN A 72 2.08 2.83 -15.26
CA ASN A 72 1.23 2.47 -14.14
C ASN A 72 0.29 3.64 -13.81
N GLY A 73 -1.02 3.44 -13.90
CA GLY A 73 -2.05 4.48 -13.72
C GLY A 73 -2.55 4.65 -12.28
N TRP A 74 -1.79 4.16 -11.31
CA TRP A 74 -2.15 4.08 -9.90
C TRP A 74 -2.49 5.43 -9.27
N GLU A 75 -1.90 6.54 -9.75
CA GLU A 75 -2.12 7.89 -9.24
C GLU A 75 -3.60 8.29 -9.26
N SER A 76 -4.37 7.73 -10.20
CA SER A 76 -5.81 7.99 -10.33
C SER A 76 -6.70 7.20 -9.35
N THR A 77 -6.10 6.37 -8.50
CA THR A 77 -6.82 5.44 -7.60
C THR A 77 -6.29 5.41 -6.17
N VAL A 78 -5.05 5.89 -5.94
CA VAL A 78 -4.50 5.98 -4.59
C VAL A 78 -5.34 6.89 -3.70
N ALA A 79 -5.59 6.44 -2.48
CA ALA A 79 -6.18 7.25 -1.44
C ALA A 79 -5.47 7.00 -0.11
N TYR A 80 -5.29 8.07 0.66
CA TYR A 80 -4.70 8.00 2.00
C TYR A 80 -5.73 8.35 3.06
N ARG A 81 -5.66 7.67 4.21
CA ARG A 81 -6.47 8.00 5.38
C ARG A 81 -5.58 8.22 6.59
N ASN A 82 -5.69 9.41 7.17
CA ASN A 82 -5.04 9.77 8.42
C ASN A 82 -5.99 9.63 9.61
N THR A 83 -5.46 9.22 10.76
CA THR A 83 -6.13 9.29 12.05
C THR A 83 -5.89 10.64 12.73
N ALA A 84 -6.56 10.87 13.86
CA ALA A 84 -6.16 11.92 14.79
C ALA A 84 -4.78 11.62 15.39
N ALA A 85 -4.10 12.67 15.86
CA ALA A 85 -2.80 12.56 16.49
C ALA A 85 -2.83 11.61 17.71
N GLY A 86 -1.88 10.69 17.77
CA GLY A 86 -1.77 9.67 18.82
C GLY A 86 -2.80 8.53 18.72
N GLN A 87 -3.66 8.52 17.70
CA GLN A 87 -4.69 7.50 17.46
C GLN A 87 -4.35 6.65 16.23
N GLY A 88 -3.07 6.39 15.99
CA GLY A 88 -2.61 5.67 14.80
C GLY A 88 -3.24 4.28 14.64
N TRP A 89 -3.16 3.75 13.42
CA TRP A 89 -3.69 2.44 13.04
C TRP A 89 -3.01 1.26 13.77
N ASN A 90 -1.93 1.56 14.50
CA ASN A 90 -1.20 0.65 15.37
C ASN A 90 -1.73 0.58 16.81
N THR A 91 -2.71 1.41 17.18
CA THR A 91 -3.22 1.47 18.57
C THR A 91 -4.30 0.43 18.87
N GLY A 92 -4.92 -0.15 17.84
CA GLY A 92 -5.98 -1.16 17.99
C GLY A 92 -6.19 -1.99 16.72
N PHE A 93 -7.14 -2.92 16.78
CA PHE A 93 -7.58 -3.67 15.61
C PHE A 93 -8.65 -2.89 14.85
N HIS A 94 -8.45 -2.74 13.55
CA HIS A 94 -9.37 -2.09 12.63
C HIS A 94 -9.83 -3.08 11.57
N ASN A 95 -11.05 -2.87 11.06
CA ASN A 95 -11.63 -3.69 10.01
C ASN A 95 -11.40 -3.03 8.65
N TYR A 96 -10.43 -3.52 7.89
CA TYR A 96 -10.13 -3.07 6.54
C TYR A 96 -10.96 -3.86 5.54
N GLN A 97 -11.67 -3.17 4.66
CA GLN A 97 -12.75 -3.76 3.89
C GLN A 97 -12.58 -3.43 2.40
N LEU A 98 -12.74 -4.46 1.57
CA LEU A 98 -12.77 -4.37 0.12
C LEU A 98 -14.14 -4.85 -0.37
N THR A 99 -14.92 -3.93 -0.94
CA THR A 99 -16.11 -4.27 -1.72
C THR A 99 -15.74 -4.25 -3.20
N TRP A 100 -15.85 -5.38 -3.87
CA TRP A 100 -15.49 -5.55 -5.26
C TRP A 100 -16.71 -6.03 -6.03
N SER A 101 -17.14 -5.24 -7.01
CA SER A 101 -18.32 -5.49 -7.83
C SER A 101 -18.00 -5.32 -9.33
N PRO A 102 -18.91 -5.73 -10.24
CA PRO A 102 -18.76 -5.46 -11.67
C PRO A 102 -18.76 -3.97 -12.07
N ASN A 103 -18.99 -3.06 -11.12
CA ASN A 103 -19.18 -1.62 -11.38
C ASN A 103 -18.16 -0.74 -10.66
N TYR A 104 -17.64 -1.19 -9.52
CA TYR A 104 -16.72 -0.43 -8.69
C TYR A 104 -15.93 -1.33 -7.76
N ILE A 105 -14.78 -0.81 -7.33
CA ILE A 105 -14.02 -1.28 -6.17
C ILE A 105 -14.06 -0.19 -5.11
N ARG A 106 -14.43 -0.55 -3.88
CA ARG A 106 -14.52 0.37 -2.74
C ARG A 106 -13.67 -0.12 -1.59
N PHE A 107 -12.83 0.77 -1.09
CA PHE A 107 -12.01 0.58 0.10
C PHE A 107 -12.67 1.29 1.29
N SER A 108 -12.77 0.59 2.41
CA SER A 108 -13.31 1.12 3.66
C SER A 108 -12.47 0.68 4.85
N VAL A 109 -12.54 1.44 5.93
CA VAL A 109 -12.00 1.05 7.25
C VAL A 109 -13.03 1.35 8.32
N ASP A 110 -13.31 0.38 9.20
CA ASP A 110 -14.32 0.50 10.25
C ASP A 110 -15.69 1.00 9.73
N ASN A 111 -16.11 0.47 8.58
CA ASN A 111 -17.33 0.84 7.84
C ASN A 111 -17.36 2.27 7.29
N GLN A 112 -16.25 3.02 7.38
CA GLN A 112 -16.10 4.33 6.76
C GLN A 112 -15.43 4.21 5.40
N VAL A 113 -16.03 4.80 4.37
CA VAL A 113 -15.46 4.78 3.02
C VAL A 113 -14.18 5.60 2.99
N VAL A 114 -13.11 4.99 2.48
CA VAL A 114 -11.84 5.67 2.18
C VAL A 114 -11.89 6.21 0.76
N THR A 115 -12.19 5.34 -0.21
CA THR A 115 -12.37 5.72 -1.61
C THR A 115 -13.24 4.69 -2.34
N GLN A 116 -13.87 5.12 -3.43
CA GLN A 116 -14.54 4.26 -4.39
C GLN A 116 -14.02 4.57 -5.78
N ILE A 117 -13.57 3.53 -6.47
CA ILE A 117 -13.12 3.59 -7.85
C ILE A 117 -14.18 2.94 -8.72
N ASP A 118 -14.96 3.77 -9.41
CA ASP A 118 -15.92 3.30 -10.41
C ASP A 118 -15.20 2.85 -11.69
N ALA A 119 -15.68 1.76 -12.28
CA ALA A 119 -15.20 1.23 -13.55
C ALA A 119 -15.35 2.27 -14.68
N GLY A 120 -16.45 3.04 -14.64
CA GLY A 120 -16.80 4.00 -15.69
C GLY A 120 -16.80 3.34 -17.07
N THR A 121 -16.00 3.89 -17.98
CA THR A 121 -15.78 3.35 -19.34
C THR A 121 -14.57 2.42 -19.44
N GLY A 122 -14.03 1.95 -18.31
CA GLY A 122 -12.90 1.02 -18.22
C GLY A 122 -11.60 1.66 -17.75
N PHE A 123 -10.69 0.83 -17.23
CA PHE A 123 -9.41 1.30 -16.67
C PHE A 123 -8.46 1.85 -17.73
N TRP A 124 -8.61 1.46 -19.00
CA TRP A 124 -7.84 2.07 -20.10
C TRP A 124 -8.08 3.58 -20.21
N ASN A 125 -9.35 3.96 -20.14
CA ASN A 125 -9.76 5.36 -20.19
C ASN A 125 -9.42 6.09 -18.89
N ARG A 126 -9.55 5.43 -17.73
CA ARG A 126 -9.13 6.00 -16.43
C ARG A 126 -7.66 6.39 -16.42
N GLY A 127 -6.78 5.53 -16.94
CA GLY A 127 -5.35 5.80 -17.05
C GLY A 127 -4.96 6.75 -18.19
N ASN A 128 -5.93 7.21 -19.00
CA ASN A 128 -5.70 8.07 -20.16
C ASN A 128 -4.67 7.49 -21.17
N PHE A 129 -4.50 6.16 -21.21
CA PHE A 129 -3.39 5.51 -21.92
C PHE A 129 -3.43 5.72 -23.43
N GLY A 130 -4.63 5.83 -24.01
CA GLY A 130 -4.79 6.14 -25.44
C GLY A 130 -4.18 7.47 -25.86
N ASN A 131 -4.11 8.45 -24.95
CA ASN A 131 -3.55 9.78 -25.22
C ASN A 131 -2.08 9.89 -24.81
N ILE A 132 -1.70 9.34 -23.65
CA ILE A 132 -0.33 9.47 -23.13
C ILE A 132 0.65 8.46 -23.75
N ALA A 133 0.15 7.37 -24.33
CA ALA A 133 0.95 6.33 -24.96
C ALA A 133 0.34 5.89 -26.31
N PRO A 134 0.22 6.81 -27.29
CA PRO A 134 -0.40 6.51 -28.57
C PRO A 134 0.31 5.36 -29.28
N GLY A 135 -0.45 4.44 -29.87
CA GLY A 135 0.07 3.23 -30.52
C GLY A 135 0.33 2.05 -29.58
N THR A 136 0.19 2.23 -28.27
CA THR A 136 0.20 1.11 -27.32
C THR A 136 -1.10 0.33 -27.44
N GLU A 137 -1.00 -0.98 -27.63
CA GLU A 137 -2.17 -1.87 -27.67
C GLU A 137 -2.83 -1.92 -26.28
N ASN A 138 -4.16 -1.84 -26.25
CA ASN A 138 -4.92 -1.97 -25.01
C ASN A 138 -4.99 -3.45 -24.60
N PRO A 139 -4.33 -3.87 -23.51
CA PRO A 139 -4.31 -5.28 -23.10
C PRO A 139 -5.69 -5.79 -22.65
N TRP A 140 -6.64 -4.87 -22.41
CA TRP A 140 -7.96 -5.18 -21.84
C TRP A 140 -9.08 -5.23 -22.89
N ILE A 141 -8.76 -5.23 -24.18
CA ILE A 141 -9.77 -5.20 -25.27
C ILE A 141 -10.75 -6.40 -25.23
N HIS A 142 -10.33 -7.53 -24.67
CA HIS A 142 -11.16 -8.73 -24.50
C HIS A 142 -11.64 -8.93 -23.04
N GLY A 143 -11.32 -7.99 -22.15
CA GLY A 143 -11.79 -7.99 -20.77
C GLY A 143 -13.14 -7.31 -20.61
N THR A 144 -13.66 -7.35 -19.39
CA THR A 144 -14.82 -6.54 -18.99
C THR A 144 -14.39 -5.10 -18.74
N ARG A 145 -15.36 -4.20 -18.46
CA ARG A 145 -15.03 -2.84 -17.97
C ARG A 145 -14.22 -2.82 -16.68
N MET A 146 -14.21 -3.92 -15.93
CA MET A 146 -13.41 -4.05 -14.73
C MET A 146 -12.01 -4.59 -14.97
N ALA A 147 -11.65 -5.02 -16.18
CA ALA A 147 -10.28 -5.42 -16.48
C ALA A 147 -9.29 -4.30 -16.09
N PRO A 148 -8.19 -4.63 -15.38
CA PRO A 148 -7.69 -5.99 -15.12
C PRO A 148 -8.26 -6.69 -13.87
N PHE A 149 -9.13 -6.03 -13.13
CA PHE A 149 -9.77 -6.52 -11.90
C PHE A 149 -11.07 -7.30 -12.18
N ASP A 150 -11.04 -8.14 -13.21
CA ASP A 150 -12.12 -9.07 -13.55
C ASP A 150 -11.65 -10.54 -13.57
N GLN A 151 -10.48 -10.77 -12.98
CA GLN A 151 -9.89 -12.09 -12.77
C GLN A 151 -9.90 -12.49 -11.29
N GLU A 152 -9.58 -13.74 -10.98
CA GLU A 152 -9.34 -14.19 -9.61
C GLU A 152 -8.00 -13.67 -9.08
N PHE A 153 -7.95 -13.25 -7.82
CA PHE A 153 -6.73 -12.76 -7.15
C PHE A 153 -6.42 -13.58 -5.89
N PHE A 154 -5.14 -13.73 -5.56
CA PHE A 154 -4.67 -14.22 -4.27
C PHE A 154 -4.59 -13.08 -3.26
N ILE A 155 -4.89 -13.36 -1.99
CA ILE A 155 -4.67 -12.44 -0.88
C ILE A 155 -3.25 -12.65 -0.36
N ILE A 156 -2.51 -11.55 -0.22
CA ILE A 156 -1.13 -11.52 0.27
C ILE A 156 -1.07 -10.63 1.51
N MET A 157 -0.33 -11.07 2.51
CA MET A 157 -0.05 -10.31 3.73
C MET A 157 1.43 -10.40 4.03
N ASN A 158 2.07 -9.26 4.26
CA ASN A 158 3.49 -9.23 4.62
C ASN A 158 3.82 -8.06 5.55
N LEU A 159 5.00 -8.17 6.13
CA LEU A 159 5.68 -7.09 6.82
C LEU A 159 7.06 -6.92 6.18
N ALA A 160 7.19 -5.94 5.30
CA ALA A 160 8.46 -5.57 4.69
C ALA A 160 9.24 -4.62 5.62
N VAL A 161 10.53 -4.45 5.33
CA VAL A 161 11.44 -3.60 6.10
C VAL A 161 12.28 -2.78 5.13
N GLY A 162 12.26 -1.46 5.26
CA GLY A 162 13.00 -0.55 4.39
C GLY A 162 12.48 -0.54 2.94
N GLY A 163 13.37 -0.32 1.98
CA GLY A 163 13.06 -0.26 0.55
C GLY A 163 13.67 0.97 -0.14
N THR A 164 13.91 0.88 -1.45
CA THR A 164 14.52 1.96 -2.27
C THR A 164 13.58 2.52 -3.34
N ASN A 165 12.35 2.03 -3.43
CA ASN A 165 11.35 2.43 -4.42
C ASN A 165 10.66 3.77 -4.09
N GLY A 166 11.16 4.54 -3.12
CA GLY A 166 10.57 5.83 -2.74
C GLY A 166 9.48 5.74 -1.66
N TYR A 167 9.01 4.53 -1.29
CA TYR A 167 7.94 4.39 -0.28
C TYR A 167 8.29 5.03 1.06
N PHE A 168 9.55 4.90 1.49
CA PHE A 168 10.15 5.76 2.50
C PHE A 168 10.88 6.91 1.78
N PRO A 169 10.30 8.11 1.68
CA PRO A 169 10.98 9.25 1.07
C PRO A 169 12.29 9.60 1.79
N ASP A 170 13.28 10.08 1.03
CA ASP A 170 14.55 10.55 1.59
C ASP A 170 14.36 11.81 2.45
N VAL A 171 15.34 12.08 3.31
CA VAL A 171 15.40 13.26 4.18
C VAL A 171 16.43 14.24 3.62
N PRO A 172 16.08 15.50 3.31
CA PRO A 172 14.74 16.08 3.15
C PRO A 172 13.98 15.51 1.93
N PRO A 173 12.64 15.62 1.88
CA PRO A 173 11.80 16.47 2.73
C PRO A 173 11.08 15.76 3.89
N ALA A 174 11.25 14.45 4.08
CA ALA A 174 10.60 13.75 5.19
C ALA A 174 11.39 13.87 6.49
N THR A 175 10.73 13.79 7.65
CA THR A 175 11.39 13.79 8.97
C THR A 175 10.82 12.69 9.84
N ASN A 176 11.66 11.97 10.59
CA ASN A 176 11.24 10.95 11.55
C ASN A 176 11.73 11.32 12.95
N ALA A 177 11.06 12.29 13.57
CA ALA A 177 11.54 12.99 14.76
C ALA A 177 13.06 13.28 14.64
N ASN A 178 13.85 12.84 15.62
CA ASN A 178 15.30 13.01 15.66
C ASN A 178 16.11 11.82 15.10
N ARG A 179 15.45 10.74 14.61
CA ARG A 179 16.16 9.50 14.22
C ARG A 179 16.61 9.47 12.77
N GLY A 180 15.88 10.14 11.86
CA GLY A 180 16.21 10.25 10.44
C GLY A 180 16.27 8.91 9.70
N LYS A 181 16.15 8.93 8.36
CA LYS A 181 16.27 7.71 7.53
C LYS A 181 17.76 7.35 7.35
N PRO A 182 18.22 6.13 7.71
CA PRO A 182 19.64 5.78 7.66
C PRO A 182 20.17 5.38 6.27
N TRP A 183 19.32 5.32 5.24
CA TRP A 183 19.72 5.01 3.86
C TRP A 183 19.09 6.01 2.88
N SER A 184 19.70 6.17 1.71
CA SER A 184 19.08 6.89 0.57
C SER A 184 18.49 5.90 -0.42
N ASN A 185 17.39 6.29 -1.07
CA ASN A 185 16.76 5.50 -2.15
C ASN A 185 17.71 5.27 -3.34
N ASN A 186 18.72 6.13 -3.52
CA ASN A 186 19.70 6.02 -4.61
C ASN A 186 21.01 5.35 -4.16
N SER A 187 21.13 4.88 -2.91
CA SER A 187 22.37 4.26 -2.44
C SER A 187 22.54 2.87 -3.06
N PRO A 188 23.70 2.56 -3.70
CA PRO A 188 24.00 1.22 -4.17
C PRO A 188 24.22 0.23 -3.01
N THR A 189 24.41 0.74 -1.79
CA THR A 189 24.58 -0.06 -0.57
C THR A 189 23.47 0.19 0.46
N ALA A 190 22.28 0.57 0.01
CA ALA A 190 21.15 0.92 0.87
C ALA A 190 20.87 -0.11 1.99
N ALA A 191 20.96 -1.42 1.69
CA ALA A 191 20.78 -2.46 2.69
C ALA A 191 21.86 -2.46 3.80
N ARG A 192 23.12 -2.18 3.42
CA ARG A 192 24.23 -2.03 4.37
C ARG A 192 24.06 -0.76 5.20
N ASP A 193 23.66 0.35 4.57
CA ASP A 193 23.45 1.63 5.25
C ASP A 193 22.29 1.51 6.26
N PHE A 194 21.20 0.86 5.86
CA PHE A 194 20.10 0.48 6.74
C PHE A 194 20.59 -0.34 7.95
N TRP A 195 21.38 -1.39 7.73
CA TRP A 195 21.93 -2.22 8.81
C TRP A 195 22.88 -1.48 9.74
N ASN A 196 23.72 -0.59 9.20
CA ASN A 196 24.63 0.23 9.99
C ASN A 196 23.87 1.20 10.89
N GLY A 197 22.71 1.70 10.43
CA GLY A 197 21.82 2.55 11.23
C GLY A 197 21.02 1.83 12.31
N ARG A 198 21.15 0.51 12.50
CA ARG A 198 20.29 -0.28 13.41
C ARG A 198 20.24 0.20 14.85
N THR A 199 21.29 0.84 15.35
CA THR A 199 21.30 1.39 16.71
C THR A 199 20.24 2.48 16.91
N THR A 200 19.77 3.13 15.84
CA THR A 200 18.71 4.15 15.93
C THR A 200 17.31 3.56 15.78
N TRP A 201 17.12 2.60 14.88
CA TRP A 201 15.78 2.07 14.56
C TRP A 201 15.42 0.75 15.27
N MET A 202 16.38 -0.14 15.52
CA MET A 202 16.09 -1.46 16.12
C MET A 202 15.47 -1.36 17.51
N PRO A 203 15.89 -0.43 18.40
CA PRO A 203 15.21 -0.25 19.69
C PRO A 203 13.73 0.11 19.57
N THR A 204 13.32 0.76 18.46
CA THR A 204 11.91 1.16 18.24
C THR A 204 10.99 -0.02 17.99
N TRP A 205 11.53 -1.18 17.60
CA TRP A 205 10.75 -2.41 17.39
C TRP A 205 10.43 -3.12 18.71
N ARG A 206 11.06 -2.70 19.83
CA ARG A 206 10.77 -3.22 21.18
C ARG A 206 10.76 -4.76 21.23
N MET A 207 11.74 -5.40 20.59
CA MET A 207 11.78 -6.86 20.41
C MET A 207 11.77 -7.66 21.73
N THR A 208 12.24 -7.07 22.83
CA THR A 208 12.19 -7.65 24.17
C THR A 208 10.82 -7.57 24.82
N ASP A 209 9.99 -6.61 24.40
CA ASP A 209 8.71 -6.33 25.01
C ASP A 209 7.66 -7.20 24.34
N ASN A 210 7.05 -8.10 25.12
CA ASN A 210 6.04 -9.03 24.61
C ASN A 210 6.48 -9.76 23.32
N ARG A 211 7.77 -10.09 23.21
CA ARG A 211 8.39 -10.73 22.04
C ARG A 211 8.21 -9.94 20.72
N GLY A 212 8.23 -8.60 20.76
CA GLY A 212 8.07 -7.76 19.56
C GLY A 212 6.64 -7.79 19.00
N LYS A 213 5.64 -8.08 19.84
CA LYS A 213 4.23 -8.12 19.40
C LYS A 213 3.80 -6.80 18.78
N ASP A 214 4.21 -5.68 19.36
CA ASP A 214 3.84 -4.35 18.85
C ASP A 214 4.50 -4.03 17.50
N SER A 215 5.64 -4.65 17.14
CA SER A 215 6.29 -4.50 15.83
C SER A 215 5.84 -5.53 14.81
N SER A 216 4.84 -6.36 15.12
CA SER A 216 4.30 -7.37 14.22
C SER A 216 3.03 -6.85 13.52
N LEU A 217 2.85 -7.20 12.24
CA LEU A 217 1.52 -7.14 11.62
C LEU A 217 0.65 -8.21 12.29
N GLN A 218 -0.38 -7.78 13.02
CA GLN A 218 -1.27 -8.67 13.76
C GLN A 218 -2.58 -8.79 12.99
N VAL A 219 -2.94 -10.00 12.58
CA VAL A 219 -4.19 -10.29 11.88
C VAL A 219 -5.04 -11.18 12.78
N ASP A 220 -6.26 -10.74 13.07
CA ASP A 220 -7.24 -11.50 13.85
C ASP A 220 -7.99 -12.46 12.92
N TYR A 221 -8.56 -11.94 11.83
CA TYR A 221 -9.20 -12.75 10.81
C TYR A 221 -9.12 -12.15 9.42
N VAL A 222 -9.32 -13.02 8.43
CA VAL A 222 -9.66 -12.69 7.05
C VAL A 222 -11.00 -13.34 6.73
N ARG A 223 -11.95 -12.56 6.22
CA ARG A 223 -13.27 -13.04 5.79
C ARG A 223 -13.52 -12.65 4.34
N VAL A 224 -13.97 -13.62 3.56
CA VAL A 224 -14.36 -13.45 2.16
C VAL A 224 -15.78 -13.97 2.01
N TRP A 225 -16.63 -13.20 1.36
CA TRP A 225 -18.00 -13.54 1.04
C TRP A 225 -18.35 -12.98 -0.33
N ALA A 226 -19.26 -13.66 -1.03
CA ALA A 226 -19.87 -13.17 -2.25
C ALA A 226 -21.15 -12.39 -1.91
N LEU A 227 -21.47 -11.39 -2.73
CA LEU A 227 -22.73 -10.62 -2.68
C LEU A 227 -23.83 -11.32 -3.47
#